data_AF-A0A2R6FB43-F1
#
_entry.id   AF-A0A2R6FB43-F1
#
_cell.length_a   1.000
_cell.length_b   1.000
_cell.length_c   1.000
_cell.angle_alpha   90.00
_cell.angle_beta   90.00
_cell.angle_gamma   90.00
#
_symmetry.space_group_name_H-M   'P 1'
#
loop_
_entity.id
_entity.type
_entity.pdbx_description
1 polymer ?
#
loop_
_entity_poly.entity_id
_entity_poly.type
_entity_poly.pdbx_seq_one_letter_code
_entity_poly.pdbx_strand_id
1 'polypeptide(L)'
;MTTENDPESGDADAHVHREDGTDGIGVTVERVYPLRSEDDSPVARRFDLTPAQASAIETALETGYFAVPRACTASDVAEELGIGKSAFLERLRRGQARLLAGLFP
;
A
#
# COMPACT_ATOMS: atom_id res chain seq x y z
N MET A 1 42.31 52.76 33.46
CA MET A 1 40.90 52.50 33.84
C MET A 1 40.07 53.07 32.70
N THR A 2 40.03 52.48 31.49
CA THR A 2 39.68 51.08 31.10
C THR A 2 38.24 50.82 31.53
N THR A 3 37.22 50.54 30.71
CA THR A 3 37.04 50.25 29.26
C THR A 3 35.52 50.37 29.03
N GLU A 4 35.05 51.07 27.99
CA GLU A 4 34.38 50.48 26.80
C GLU A 4 33.45 49.30 27.13
N ASN A 5 32.15 49.42 26.85
CA ASN A 5 31.40 48.25 26.41
C ASN A 5 30.14 48.65 25.63
N ASP A 6 30.08 48.12 24.41
CA ASP A 6 29.02 48.21 23.41
C ASP A 6 27.70 47.53 23.85
N PRO A 7 26.55 47.89 23.25
CA PRO A 7 25.33 47.11 23.30
C PRO A 7 25.19 46.24 22.04
N GLU A 8 25.46 44.94 22.13
CA GLU A 8 25.04 43.99 21.10
C GLU A 8 23.61 43.50 21.33
N SER A 9 22.84 43.60 20.25
CA SER A 9 21.47 43.10 20.06
C SER A 9 21.48 41.59 19.84
N GLY A 10 20.40 40.89 20.22
CA GLY A 10 20.13 39.55 19.69
C GLY A 10 19.14 38.71 20.49
N ASP A 11 17.97 38.49 19.87
CA ASP A 11 17.13 37.28 19.88
C ASP A 11 16.47 36.83 21.21
N ALA A 12 15.15 36.99 21.39
CA ALA A 12 14.01 36.26 20.79
C ALA A 12 13.57 35.05 21.65
N ASP A 13 12.26 35.03 21.97
CA ASP A 13 11.31 33.90 22.06
C ASP A 13 11.88 32.48 22.31
N ALA A 14 11.31 31.58 23.11
CA ALA A 14 9.94 31.42 23.55
C ALA A 14 9.84 30.11 24.35
N HIS A 15 8.78 30.03 25.16
CA HIS A 15 7.98 28.84 25.47
C HIS A 15 8.66 27.52 25.87
N VAL A 16 8.64 27.28 27.19
CA VAL A 16 8.63 25.94 27.79
C VAL A 16 7.42 25.17 27.27
N HIS A 17 7.67 24.15 26.44
CA HIS A 17 6.68 23.12 26.11
C HIS A 17 6.94 21.87 26.93
N ARG A 18 5.91 21.48 27.69
CA ARG A 18 5.79 20.27 28.49
C ARG A 18 4.96 19.24 27.71
N GLU A 19 5.35 17.96 27.88
CA GLU A 19 4.58 16.70 27.62
C GLU A 19 4.26 16.41 26.14
N ASP A 20 4.35 15.19 25.61
CA ASP A 20 4.01 13.86 26.15
C ASP A 20 4.96 12.77 25.64
N GLY A 21 5.19 11.76 26.49
CA GLY A 21 5.79 10.49 26.08
C GLY A 21 4.84 9.74 25.15
N THR A 22 5.22 9.57 23.89
CA THR A 22 4.55 8.60 23.04
C THR A 22 5.06 7.22 23.40
N ASP A 23 4.18 6.46 24.07
CA ASP A 23 4.33 5.04 24.28
C ASP A 23 4.65 4.38 22.94
N GLY A 24 5.78 3.69 22.87
CA GLY A 24 6.31 3.14 21.63
C GLY A 24 5.41 2.03 21.13
N ILE A 25 4.50 2.36 20.20
CA ILE A 25 3.73 1.34 19.48
C ILE A 25 4.74 0.51 18.67
N GLY A 26 5.01 -0.71 19.14
CA GLY A 26 5.78 -1.72 18.43
C GLY A 26 4.99 -2.19 17.21
N VAL A 27 5.08 -1.47 16.10
CA VAL A 27 4.55 -1.91 14.82
C VAL A 27 5.61 -2.79 14.15
N THR A 28 5.40 -4.10 14.15
CA THR A 28 6.14 -5.01 13.27
C THR A 28 5.58 -4.86 11.86
N VAL A 29 6.27 -4.06 11.05
CA VAL A 29 5.93 -3.87 9.64
C VAL A 29 6.38 -5.11 8.88
N GLU A 30 5.44 -6.01 8.60
CA GLU A 30 5.74 -7.27 7.91
C GLU A 30 6.06 -7.04 6.42
N ARG A 31 5.49 -5.99 5.80
CA ARG A 31 5.81 -5.57 4.43
C ARG A 31 5.22 -4.20 4.11
N VAL A 32 6.04 -3.27 3.66
CA VAL A 32 5.56 -2.00 3.06
C VAL A 32 5.52 -2.18 1.55
N TYR A 33 4.33 -2.10 0.96
CA TYR A 33 4.22 -1.87 -0.48
C TYR A 33 4.19 -0.35 -0.71
N PRO A 34 5.00 0.18 -1.63
CA PRO A 34 4.92 1.60 -1.97
C PRO A 34 3.54 1.90 -2.56
N LEU A 35 2.84 2.89 -2.01
CA LEU A 35 1.72 3.54 -2.69
C LEU A 35 2.30 4.29 -3.90
N ARG A 36 2.41 3.60 -5.03
CA ARG A 36 2.61 4.18 -6.34
C ARG A 36 1.57 3.58 -7.26
N SER A 37 1.16 4.38 -8.26
CA SER A 37 0.20 4.06 -9.33
C SER A 37 -0.09 2.57 -9.46
N GLU A 38 -1.37 2.20 -9.39
CA GLU A 38 -1.92 0.84 -9.40
C GLU A 38 -1.29 -0.11 -10.45
N ASP A 39 -0.63 0.46 -11.46
CA ASP A 39 0.08 -0.24 -12.52
C ASP A 39 1.45 -0.88 -12.16
N ASP A 40 2.11 -0.55 -11.04
CA ASP A 40 3.51 -0.98 -10.81
C ASP A 40 3.81 -1.57 -9.41
N SER A 41 2.94 -2.47 -8.93
CA SER A 41 3.17 -3.18 -7.66
C SER A 41 4.43 -4.08 -7.73
N PRO A 42 5.25 -4.16 -6.66
CA PRO A 42 6.41 -5.07 -6.62
C PRO A 42 6.06 -6.53 -6.90
N VAL A 43 4.84 -6.96 -6.51
CA VAL A 43 4.31 -8.30 -6.79
C VAL A 43 4.06 -8.46 -8.29
N ALA A 44 3.43 -7.48 -8.93
CA ALA A 44 3.17 -7.54 -10.36
C ALA A 44 4.47 -7.72 -11.16
N ARG A 45 5.52 -6.97 -10.83
CA ARG A 45 6.85 -7.13 -11.45
C ARG A 45 7.49 -8.49 -11.17
N ARG A 46 7.41 -8.98 -9.92
CA ARG A 46 8.04 -10.26 -9.54
C ARG A 46 7.45 -11.45 -10.28
N PHE A 47 6.20 -11.38 -10.69
CA PHE A 47 5.46 -12.47 -11.32
C PHE A 47 5.04 -12.17 -12.77
N ASP A 48 5.60 -11.12 -13.39
CA ASP A 48 5.24 -10.66 -14.74
C ASP A 48 3.71 -10.55 -14.97
N LEU A 49 2.99 -9.99 -13.98
CA LEU A 49 1.57 -9.69 -14.11
C LEU A 49 1.37 -8.40 -14.89
N THR A 50 0.40 -8.41 -15.81
CA THR A 50 -0.09 -7.15 -16.39
C THR A 50 -0.88 -6.37 -15.34
N PRO A 51 -1.00 -5.04 -15.42
CA PRO A 51 -1.81 -4.26 -14.47
C PRO A 51 -3.24 -4.77 -14.29
N ALA A 52 -3.92 -5.12 -15.39
CA ALA A 52 -5.27 -5.68 -15.35
C ALA A 52 -5.38 -7.05 -14.67
N GLN A 53 -4.29 -7.81 -14.57
CA GLN A 53 -4.24 -9.10 -13.86
C GLN A 53 -3.99 -8.86 -12.37
N ALA A 54 -3.06 -7.95 -12.03
CA ALA A 54 -2.80 -7.53 -10.65
C ALA A 54 -4.08 -6.97 -10.02
N SER A 55 -4.70 -5.99 -10.66
CA SER A 55 -5.99 -5.42 -10.23
C SER A 55 -7.08 -6.48 -10.06
N ALA A 56 -7.23 -7.43 -11.01
CA ALA A 56 -8.23 -8.49 -10.86
C ALA A 56 -7.97 -9.42 -9.66
N ILE A 57 -6.71 -9.71 -9.33
CA ILE A 57 -6.35 -10.53 -8.17
C ILE A 57 -6.55 -9.74 -6.88
N GLU A 58 -6.10 -8.48 -6.82
CA GLU A 58 -6.19 -7.59 -5.67
C GLU A 58 -7.66 -7.33 -5.31
N THR A 59 -8.49 -6.90 -6.26
CA THR A 59 -9.92 -6.67 -6.01
C THR A 59 -10.63 -7.96 -5.59
N ALA A 60 -10.29 -9.11 -6.16
CA ALA A 60 -10.85 -10.39 -5.73
C ALA A 60 -10.43 -10.78 -4.29
N LEU A 61 -9.20 -10.45 -3.88
CA LEU A 61 -8.75 -10.65 -2.50
C LEU A 61 -9.49 -9.71 -1.54
N GLU A 62 -9.56 -8.42 -1.86
CA GLU A 62 -10.16 -7.38 -1.01
C GLU A 62 -11.66 -7.56 -0.81
N THR A 63 -12.37 -7.99 -1.86
CA THR A 63 -13.82 -8.26 -1.80
C THR A 63 -14.17 -9.61 -1.17
N GLY A 64 -13.19 -10.42 -0.79
CA GLY A 64 -13.41 -11.73 -0.17
C GLY A 64 -13.90 -12.81 -1.15
N TYR A 65 -13.58 -12.68 -2.45
CA TYR A 65 -13.90 -13.68 -3.48
C TYR A 65 -13.25 -15.05 -3.20
N PHE A 66 -12.10 -15.03 -2.53
CA PHE A 66 -11.35 -16.22 -2.15
C PHE A 66 -11.67 -16.75 -0.75
N ALA A 67 -12.55 -16.09 0.00
CA ALA A 67 -12.93 -16.51 1.34
C ALA A 67 -13.75 -17.81 1.35
N VAL A 68 -13.78 -18.48 2.51
CA VAL A 68 -14.62 -19.66 2.76
C VAL A 68 -15.42 -19.44 4.05
N PRO A 69 -16.76 -19.22 3.97
CA PRO A 69 -17.56 -19.05 2.75
C PRO A 69 -17.19 -17.77 1.98
N ARG A 70 -17.48 -17.75 0.66
CA ARG A 70 -17.23 -16.56 -0.17
C ARG A 70 -18.08 -15.39 0.30
N ALA A 71 -17.46 -14.22 0.41
CA ALA A 71 -18.17 -12.97 0.74
C ALA A 71 -18.79 -12.32 -0.50
N CYS A 72 -18.25 -12.57 -1.70
CA CYS A 72 -18.73 -12.02 -2.96
C CYS A 72 -18.73 -13.05 -4.10
N THR A 73 -19.46 -12.74 -5.17
CA THR A 73 -19.48 -13.51 -6.42
C THR A 73 -18.51 -12.93 -7.46
N ALA A 74 -18.24 -13.71 -8.51
CA ALA A 74 -17.42 -13.22 -9.63
C ALA A 74 -18.10 -12.08 -10.40
N SER A 75 -19.43 -11.97 -10.33
CA SER A 75 -20.14 -10.85 -10.94
C SER A 75 -19.89 -9.58 -10.15
N ASP A 76 -19.93 -9.66 -8.82
CA ASP A 76 -19.73 -8.51 -7.92
C ASP A 76 -18.33 -7.91 -8.10
N VAL A 77 -17.30 -8.76 -8.19
CA VAL A 77 -15.92 -8.29 -8.49
C VAL A 77 -15.80 -7.68 -9.88
N ALA A 78 -16.50 -8.26 -10.87
CA ALA A 78 -16.46 -7.73 -12.22
C ALA A 78 -17.15 -6.36 -12.32
N GLU A 79 -18.23 -6.17 -11.56
CA GLU A 79 -18.93 -4.89 -11.42
C GLU A 79 -18.03 -3.83 -10.80
N GLU A 80 -17.31 -4.16 -9.71
CA GLU A 80 -16.33 -3.26 -9.08
C GLU A 80 -15.24 -2.80 -10.05
N LEU A 81 -14.81 -3.70 -10.94
CA LEU A 81 -13.80 -3.42 -11.97
C LEU A 81 -14.36 -2.75 -13.24
N GLY A 82 -15.67 -2.56 -13.36
CA GLY A 82 -16.32 -2.03 -14.55
C GLY A 82 -16.16 -2.92 -15.79
N ILE A 83 -16.08 -4.25 -15.63
CA ILE A 83 -15.89 -5.22 -16.71
C ILE A 83 -16.93 -6.35 -16.69
N GLY A 84 -16.99 -7.13 -17.77
CA GLY A 84 -17.83 -8.33 -17.80
C GLY A 84 -17.26 -9.47 -16.94
N LYS A 85 -18.15 -10.28 -16.35
CA LYS A 85 -17.80 -11.49 -15.57
C LYS A 85 -16.79 -12.41 -16.26
N SER A 86 -16.98 -12.68 -17.55
CA SER A 86 -16.04 -13.52 -18.33
C SER A 86 -14.66 -12.88 -18.42
N ALA A 87 -14.59 -11.56 -18.67
CA ALA A 87 -13.33 -10.83 -18.72
C ALA A 87 -12.61 -10.86 -17.36
N PHE A 88 -13.34 -10.72 -16.26
CA PHE A 88 -12.80 -10.88 -14.91
C PHE A 88 -12.21 -12.29 -14.71
N LEU A 89 -12.99 -13.35 -14.97
CA LEU A 89 -12.55 -14.73 -14.77
C LEU A 89 -11.34 -15.11 -15.65
N GLU A 90 -11.26 -14.58 -16.88
CA GLU A 90 -10.10 -14.76 -17.75
C GLU A 90 -8.85 -14.05 -17.21
N ARG A 91 -8.98 -12.78 -16.78
CA ARG A 91 -7.87 -12.03 -16.16
C ARG A 91 -7.39 -12.73 -14.90
N LEU A 92 -8.30 -13.15 -14.04
CA LEU A 92 -8.00 -13.86 -12.79
C LEU A 92 -7.24 -15.16 -13.07
N ARG A 93 -7.72 -15.99 -14.00
CA ARG A 93 -7.07 -17.26 -14.35
C ARG A 93 -5.66 -17.05 -14.91
N ARG A 94 -5.48 -16.06 -15.79
CA ARG A 94 -4.15 -15.74 -16.35
C ARG A 94 -3.20 -15.22 -15.28
N GLY A 95 -3.67 -14.34 -14.40
CA GLY A 95 -2.88 -13.83 -13.28
C GLY A 95 -2.47 -14.95 -12.31
N GLN A 96 -3.42 -15.82 -11.94
CA GLN A 96 -3.14 -16.98 -11.09
C GLN A 96 -2.11 -17.93 -11.72
N ALA A 97 -2.21 -18.20 -13.04
CA ALA A 97 -1.24 -19.03 -13.74
C ALA A 97 0.18 -18.43 -13.69
N ARG A 98 0.31 -17.11 -13.82
CA ARG A 98 1.59 -16.39 -13.69
C ARG A 98 2.16 -16.46 -12.28
N LEU A 99 1.33 -16.26 -11.26
CA LEU A 99 1.72 -16.43 -9.86
C LEU A 99 2.23 -17.85 -9.60
N LEU A 100 1.46 -18.87 -10.01
CA LEU A 100 1.82 -20.28 -9.82
C LEU A 100 3.11 -20.63 -10.55
N ALA A 101 3.29 -20.20 -11.80
CA ALA A 101 4.53 -20.42 -12.54
C ALA A 101 5.75 -19.78 -11.87
N GLY A 102 5.60 -18.61 -11.24
CA GLY A 102 6.69 -17.97 -10.51
C GLY A 102 6.98 -18.57 -9.13
N LEU A 103 6.05 -19.36 -8.57
CA LEU A 103 6.20 -20.07 -7.30
C LEU A 103 6.75 -21.49 -7.46
N PHE A 104 6.44 -22.16 -8.58
CA PHE A 104 6.83 -23.53 -8.87
C PHE A 104 7.69 -23.60 -10.15
N PRO A 105 9.02 -23.40 -10.04
CA PRO A 105 9.93 -23.40 -11.19
C PRO A 105 10.14 -24.77 -11.83
#